data_AF-A0A0J9WDP2-F1
#
_entry.id   AF-A0A0J9WDP2-F1
#
_cell.length_a   1.000
_cell.length_b   1.000
_cell.length_c   1.000
_cell.angle_alpha   90.00
_cell.angle_beta   90.00
_cell.angle_gamma   90.00
#
_symmetry.space_group_name_H-M   'P 1'
#
loop_
_entity.id
_entity.type
_entity.pdbx_description
1 polymer ?
#
loop_
_entity_poly.entity_id
_entity_poly.type
_entity_poly.pdbx_seq_one_letter_code
_entity_poly.pdbx_strand_id
1 'polypeptide(L)'
;MSEIIMVLHIFLITLKYNKVWDTYKEFDNPVDGDQYKPRYESFCTPLMQQLHNSKEEHKNFCLKLLRNFGHYSENPKFLKFRSNDCNYLNNWVYNSIKKYSIPDKIITECFDDFKSNMQGIGKKDMCLYFPYDDNYKEAMNIIILDIFQSNIDIVIDIVGRENSQTDFRMQNYICECVKIYKEMNRNYCPKSNAKSDKSNKTCEMLNIFKGT
;
A
#
# COMPACT_ATOMS: atom_id res chain seq x y z
N MET A 1 10.51 14.89 4.59
CA MET A 1 9.43 14.30 3.78
C MET A 1 10.09 13.85 2.48
N SER A 2 10.20 12.54 2.24
CA SER A 2 10.98 12.01 1.11
C SER A 2 10.36 12.38 -0.24
N GLU A 3 11.17 12.66 -1.26
CA GLU A 3 10.76 13.07 -2.61
C GLU A 3 9.70 12.14 -3.23
N ILE A 4 9.74 10.86 -2.90
CA ILE A 4 8.78 9.84 -3.36
C ILE A 4 7.35 10.06 -2.81
N ILE A 5 7.22 10.52 -1.56
CA ILE A 5 5.90 10.88 -1.00
C ILE A 5 5.32 12.05 -1.79
N MET A 6 6.17 12.95 -2.29
CA MET A 6 5.77 14.08 -3.13
C MET A 6 5.27 13.62 -4.50
N VAL A 7 5.91 12.63 -5.12
CA VAL A 7 5.46 12.04 -6.41
C VAL A 7 4.09 11.38 -6.28
N LEU A 8 3.89 10.57 -5.23
CA LEU A 8 2.57 10.01 -4.89
C LEU A 8 1.56 11.13 -4.65
N HIS A 9 1.90 12.14 -3.84
CA HIS A 9 0.99 13.23 -3.51
C HIS A 9 0.59 14.07 -4.74
N ILE A 10 1.52 14.32 -5.66
CA ILE A 10 1.27 15.04 -6.93
C ILE A 10 0.40 14.20 -7.85
N PHE A 11 0.68 12.90 -8.02
CA PHE A 11 -0.15 12.00 -8.83
C PHE A 11 -1.60 11.90 -8.30
N LEU A 12 -1.75 11.76 -6.98
CA LEU A 12 -3.04 11.64 -6.30
C LEU A 12 -3.88 12.94 -6.39
N ILE A 13 -3.23 14.11 -6.43
CA ILE A 13 -3.90 15.40 -6.67
C ILE A 13 -4.34 15.53 -8.14
N THR A 14 -3.53 15.08 -9.08
CA THR A 14 -3.76 15.31 -10.52
C THR A 14 -4.96 14.51 -11.05
N LEU A 15 -5.24 13.33 -10.46
CA LEU A 15 -6.28 12.46 -10.98
C LEU A 15 -7.71 12.77 -10.54
N LYS A 16 -7.93 13.48 -9.42
CA LYS A 16 -9.24 13.89 -8.81
C LYS A 16 -10.34 12.82 -8.65
N TYR A 17 -10.28 11.67 -9.34
CA TYR A 17 -11.22 10.57 -9.45
C TYR A 17 -10.42 9.28 -9.64
N ASN A 18 -9.65 8.89 -8.63
CA ASN A 18 -8.94 7.62 -8.67
C ASN A 18 -9.32 6.77 -7.46
N LYS A 19 -9.81 5.57 -7.74
CA LYS A 19 -10.13 4.53 -6.76
C LYS A 19 -9.01 4.34 -5.73
N VAL A 20 -7.73 4.39 -6.14
CA VAL A 20 -6.58 4.26 -5.21
C VAL A 20 -6.56 5.39 -4.18
N TRP A 21 -6.77 6.63 -4.62
CA TRP A 21 -6.75 7.79 -3.72
C TRP A 21 -7.91 7.78 -2.76
N ASP A 22 -9.10 7.44 -3.25
CA ASP A 22 -10.30 7.37 -2.43
C ASP A 22 -10.19 6.24 -1.40
N THR A 23 -9.61 5.09 -1.78
CA THR A 23 -9.27 4.01 -0.85
C THR A 23 -8.26 4.46 0.20
N TYR A 24 -7.20 5.19 -0.18
CA TYR A 24 -6.21 5.69 0.77
C TYR A 24 -6.79 6.71 1.75
N LYS A 25 -7.64 7.63 1.26
CA LYS A 25 -8.39 8.54 2.11
C LYS A 25 -9.29 7.77 3.08
N GLU A 26 -10.00 6.76 2.57
CA GLU A 26 -10.80 5.90 3.44
C GLU A 26 -9.93 5.25 4.51
N PHE A 27 -8.77 4.71 4.16
CA PHE A 27 -7.84 4.11 5.12
C PHE A 27 -7.29 5.10 6.15
N ASP A 28 -7.04 6.33 5.73
CA ASP A 28 -6.51 7.40 6.58
C ASP A 28 -7.57 8.11 7.43
N ASN A 29 -8.87 7.89 7.17
CA ASN A 29 -9.95 8.49 7.95
C ASN A 29 -9.73 8.29 9.47
N PRO A 30 -10.04 9.31 10.29
CA PRO A 30 -9.98 9.17 11.73
C PRO A 30 -10.99 8.12 12.19
N VAL A 31 -10.70 7.49 13.34
CA VAL A 31 -11.62 6.54 13.99
C VAL A 31 -12.57 7.24 14.96
N ASP A 32 -12.49 8.56 15.09
CA ASP A 32 -13.37 9.34 15.96
C ASP A 32 -14.82 9.31 15.45
N GLY A 33 -15.74 9.01 16.36
CA GLY A 33 -17.15 8.79 16.02
C GLY A 33 -17.47 7.39 15.48
N ASP A 34 -16.47 6.51 15.31
CA ASP A 34 -16.72 5.10 15.00
C ASP A 34 -17.22 4.36 16.26
N GLN A 35 -18.43 3.81 16.20
CA GLN A 35 -19.04 3.06 17.30
C GLN A 35 -18.24 1.82 17.71
N TYR A 36 -17.39 1.28 16.84
CA TYR A 36 -16.55 0.12 17.11
C TYR A 36 -15.17 0.50 17.64
N LYS A 37 -14.85 1.79 17.76
CA LYS A 37 -13.58 2.29 18.34
C LYS A 37 -13.20 1.62 19.66
N PRO A 38 -14.11 1.39 20.62
CA PRO A 38 -13.76 0.70 21.87
C PRO A 38 -13.20 -0.71 21.66
N ARG A 39 -13.63 -1.42 20.60
CA ARG A 39 -13.09 -2.75 20.26
C ARG A 39 -11.67 -2.64 19.74
N TYR A 40 -11.41 -1.72 18.82
CA TYR A 40 -10.05 -1.44 18.33
C TYR A 40 -9.11 -1.03 19.49
N GLU A 41 -9.59 -0.18 20.40
CA GLU A 41 -8.83 0.28 21.56
C GLU A 41 -8.52 -0.85 22.55
N SER A 42 -9.44 -1.80 22.74
CA SER A 42 -9.23 -2.97 23.59
C SER A 42 -8.08 -3.85 23.10
N PHE A 43 -7.80 -3.85 21.80
CA PHE A 43 -6.64 -4.51 21.21
C PHE A 43 -5.39 -3.62 21.20
N CYS A 44 -5.50 -2.41 20.66
CA CYS A 44 -4.33 -1.55 20.42
C CYS A 44 -3.72 -0.98 21.69
N THR A 45 -4.52 -0.68 22.73
CA THR A 45 -4.00 -0.04 23.94
C THR A 45 -3.05 -0.96 24.73
N PRO A 46 -3.40 -2.23 25.01
CA PRO A 46 -2.46 -3.17 25.61
C PRO A 46 -1.20 -3.38 24.75
N LEU A 47 -1.35 -3.44 23.43
CA LEU A 47 -0.23 -3.58 22.51
C LEU A 47 0.75 -2.39 22.60
N MET A 48 0.25 -1.17 22.73
CA MET A 48 1.09 0.02 22.90
C MET A 48 1.86 -0.03 24.23
N GLN A 49 1.23 -0.48 25.31
CA GLN A 49 1.88 -0.62 26.62
C GLN A 49 3.06 -1.60 26.58
N GLN A 50 2.95 -2.67 25.79
CA GLN A 50 4.03 -3.65 25.61
C GLN A 50 5.23 -3.11 24.80
N LEU A 51 5.05 -2.04 24.03
CA LEU A 51 6.09 -1.51 23.15
C LEU A 51 7.06 -0.54 23.85
N HIS A 52 6.77 -0.15 25.10
CA HIS A 52 7.53 0.78 25.97
C HIS A 52 7.80 2.20 25.43
N ASN A 53 8.03 2.37 24.12
CA ASN A 53 8.33 3.62 23.40
C ASN A 53 7.34 3.88 22.26
N SER A 54 6.07 3.44 22.40
CA SER A 54 5.04 3.67 21.38
C SER A 54 4.72 5.15 21.25
N LYS A 55 4.66 5.65 20.02
CA LYS A 55 4.21 7.02 19.72
C LYS A 55 2.69 7.07 19.51
N GLU A 56 2.12 8.26 19.58
CA GLU A 56 0.70 8.46 19.28
C GLU A 56 0.36 8.04 17.83
N GLU A 57 1.26 8.25 16.88
CA GLU A 57 1.10 7.79 15.50
C GLU A 57 1.07 6.26 15.39
N HIS A 58 1.74 5.55 16.29
CA HIS A 58 1.72 4.08 16.33
C HIS A 58 0.35 3.57 16.76
N LYS A 59 -0.22 4.16 17.81
CA LYS A 59 -1.57 3.87 18.27
C LYS A 59 -2.59 4.20 17.18
N ASN A 60 -2.50 5.37 16.58
CA ASN A 60 -3.40 5.81 15.51
C ASN A 60 -3.33 4.90 14.28
N PHE A 61 -2.14 4.46 13.90
CA PHE A 61 -1.96 3.47 12.83
C PHE A 61 -2.65 2.14 13.17
N CYS A 62 -2.43 1.61 14.38
CA CYS A 62 -3.07 0.38 14.85
C CYS A 62 -4.61 0.46 14.77
N LEU A 63 -5.19 1.54 15.32
CA LEU A 63 -6.64 1.75 15.31
C LEU A 63 -7.20 1.81 13.88
N LYS A 64 -6.53 2.56 12.99
CA LYS A 64 -6.93 2.67 11.58
C LYS A 64 -6.83 1.33 10.86
N LEU A 65 -5.76 0.57 11.08
CA LEU A 65 -5.55 -0.73 10.45
C LEU A 65 -6.66 -1.73 10.83
N LEU A 66 -6.99 -1.85 12.12
CA LEU A 66 -8.07 -2.73 12.57
C LEU A 66 -9.44 -2.30 12.03
N ARG A 67 -9.69 -0.99 11.95
CA ARG A 67 -10.90 -0.44 11.33
C ARG A 67 -10.96 -0.75 9.83
N ASN A 68 -9.83 -0.69 9.13
CA ASN A 68 -9.74 -0.98 7.69
C ASN A 68 -9.92 -2.47 7.39
N PHE A 69 -9.43 -3.36 8.26
CA PHE A 69 -9.84 -4.75 8.23
C PHE A 69 -11.35 -4.86 8.45
N GLY A 70 -11.86 -4.26 9.52
CA GLY A 70 -13.31 -4.22 9.77
C GLY A 70 -13.87 -5.53 10.34
N HIS A 71 -13.03 -6.46 10.81
CA HIS A 71 -13.51 -7.69 11.45
C HIS A 71 -14.15 -7.49 12.83
N TYR A 72 -13.95 -6.34 13.46
CA TYR A 72 -14.69 -5.96 14.66
C TYR A 72 -16.04 -5.29 14.39
N SER A 73 -16.38 -4.96 13.14
CA SER A 73 -17.66 -4.33 12.78
C SER A 73 -18.69 -5.35 12.32
N GLU A 74 -19.98 -5.02 12.44
CA GLU A 74 -21.09 -5.87 12.00
C GLU A 74 -21.18 -6.01 10.47
N ASN A 75 -20.63 -5.05 9.73
CA ASN A 75 -20.51 -5.10 8.28
C ASN A 75 -19.03 -5.18 7.90
N PRO A 76 -18.45 -6.39 7.92
CA PRO A 76 -17.03 -6.57 7.71
C PRO A 76 -16.61 -6.09 6.32
N LYS A 77 -15.95 -4.93 6.28
CA LYS A 77 -15.49 -4.31 5.03
C LYS A 77 -14.55 -5.22 4.26
N PHE A 78 -13.69 -5.98 4.97
CA PHE A 78 -12.79 -6.97 4.35
C PHE A 78 -13.52 -8.01 3.48
N LEU A 79 -14.78 -8.37 3.78
CA LEU A 79 -15.52 -9.35 2.97
C LEU A 79 -15.77 -8.89 1.53
N LYS A 80 -15.60 -7.59 1.27
CA LYS A 80 -15.76 -6.98 -0.05
C LYS A 80 -14.42 -6.73 -0.76
N PHE A 81 -13.29 -7.00 -0.10
CA PHE A 81 -11.98 -6.76 -0.70
C PHE A 81 -11.77 -7.70 -1.89
N ARG A 82 -11.47 -7.10 -3.04
CA ARG A 82 -10.93 -7.78 -4.20
C ARG A 82 -9.40 -7.86 -4.07
N SER A 83 -8.76 -8.68 -4.91
CA SER A 83 -7.29 -8.83 -4.89
C SER A 83 -6.54 -7.49 -4.91
N ASN A 84 -6.96 -6.53 -5.74
CA ASN A 84 -6.33 -5.20 -5.81
C ASN A 84 -6.45 -4.40 -4.51
N ASP A 85 -7.51 -4.62 -3.71
CA ASP A 85 -7.72 -3.89 -2.46
C ASP A 85 -6.71 -4.34 -1.39
N CYS A 86 -6.23 -5.59 -1.46
CA CYS A 86 -5.12 -6.06 -0.63
C CYS A 86 -3.78 -5.39 -0.99
N ASN A 87 -3.53 -5.13 -2.28
CA ASN A 87 -2.33 -4.41 -2.72
C ASN A 87 -2.36 -2.96 -2.21
N TYR A 88 -3.51 -2.28 -2.33
CA TYR A 88 -3.66 -0.93 -1.79
C TYR A 88 -3.48 -0.87 -0.28
N LEU A 89 -4.01 -1.86 0.46
CA LEU A 89 -3.80 -1.94 1.90
C LEU A 89 -2.32 -2.14 2.24
N ASN A 90 -1.64 -3.07 1.58
CA ASN A 90 -0.22 -3.34 1.83
C ASN A 90 0.67 -2.15 1.45
N ASN A 91 0.37 -1.46 0.35
CA ASN A 91 1.05 -0.23 -0.04
C ASN A 91 0.82 0.89 1.00
N TRP A 92 -0.40 1.04 1.53
CA TRP A 92 -0.73 2.01 2.59
C TRP A 92 -0.01 1.67 3.91
N VAL A 93 0.02 0.39 4.29
CA VAL A 93 0.77 -0.10 5.46
C VAL A 93 2.24 0.26 5.30
N TYR A 94 2.87 -0.09 4.18
CA TYR A 94 4.28 0.20 3.94
C TYR A 94 4.59 1.70 3.99
N ASN A 95 3.75 2.54 3.38
CA ASN A 95 3.92 3.99 3.44
C ASN A 95 3.85 4.52 4.88
N SER A 96 2.95 3.95 5.69
CA SER A 96 2.83 4.29 7.10
C SER A 96 4.05 3.86 7.90
N ILE A 97 4.61 2.66 7.65
CA ILE A 97 5.88 2.19 8.24
C ILE A 97 6.99 3.21 7.99
N LYS A 98 7.18 3.62 6.73
CA LYS A 98 8.24 4.56 6.36
C LYS A 98 8.03 5.95 6.93
N LYS A 99 6.77 6.42 7.01
CA LYS A 99 6.44 7.76 7.48
C LYS A 99 6.51 7.91 9.00
N TYR A 100 6.01 6.93 9.73
CA TYR A 100 5.81 7.01 11.18
C TYR A 100 6.72 6.08 11.98
N SER A 101 7.60 5.35 11.29
CA SER A 101 8.47 4.33 11.89
C SER A 101 7.65 3.34 12.70
N ILE A 102 6.60 2.79 12.09
CA ILE A 102 5.69 1.82 12.73
C ILE A 102 6.51 0.57 13.12
N PRO A 103 6.48 0.13 14.39
CA PRO A 103 7.13 -1.11 14.80
C PRO A 103 6.50 -2.34 14.14
N ASP A 104 7.33 -3.28 13.68
CA ASP A 104 6.88 -4.51 13.02
C ASP A 104 5.89 -5.31 13.87
N LYS A 105 6.08 -5.30 15.20
CA LYS A 105 5.16 -5.95 16.14
C LYS A 105 3.72 -5.45 15.99
N ILE A 106 3.49 -4.17 15.70
CA ILE A 106 2.11 -3.67 15.49
C ILE A 106 1.49 -4.33 14.27
N ILE A 107 2.26 -4.44 13.19
CA ILE A 107 1.81 -5.00 11.92
C ILE A 107 1.49 -6.49 12.11
N THR A 108 2.45 -7.25 12.64
CA THR A 108 2.31 -8.69 12.85
C THR A 108 1.08 -9.00 13.71
N GLU A 109 0.94 -8.36 14.87
CA GLU A 109 -0.18 -8.61 15.79
C GLU A 109 -1.53 -8.25 15.15
N CYS A 110 -1.63 -7.13 14.41
CA CYS A 110 -2.87 -6.75 13.75
C CYS A 110 -3.26 -7.75 12.63
N PHE A 111 -2.30 -8.20 11.82
CA PHE A 111 -2.57 -9.16 10.75
C PHE A 111 -2.85 -10.57 11.28
N ASP A 112 -2.23 -10.98 12.39
CA ASP A 112 -2.50 -12.26 13.05
C ASP A 112 -3.87 -12.28 13.71
N ASP A 113 -4.29 -11.17 14.35
CA ASP A 113 -5.65 -11.00 14.85
C ASP A 113 -6.67 -11.09 13.72
N PHE A 114 -6.45 -10.35 12.62
CA PHE A 114 -7.29 -10.41 11.43
C PHE A 114 -7.39 -11.84 10.89
N LYS A 115 -6.25 -12.50 10.67
CA LYS A 115 -6.18 -13.89 10.17
C LYS A 115 -6.93 -14.87 11.07
N SER A 116 -6.76 -14.77 12.39
CA SER A 116 -7.44 -15.64 13.36
C SER A 116 -8.96 -15.48 13.27
N ASN A 117 -9.44 -14.25 13.15
CA ASN A 117 -10.85 -13.95 12.93
C ASN A 117 -11.37 -14.50 11.59
N MET A 118 -10.61 -14.36 10.50
CA MET A 118 -10.97 -14.92 9.19
C MET A 118 -11.14 -16.44 9.22
N GLN A 119 -10.19 -17.12 9.87
CA GLN A 119 -10.21 -18.57 10.00
C GLN A 119 -11.40 -19.03 10.84
N GLY A 120 -11.73 -18.31 11.92
CA GLY A 120 -12.90 -18.59 12.76
C GLY A 120 -14.24 -18.57 11.99
N ILE A 121 -14.35 -17.76 10.92
CA ILE A 121 -15.54 -17.69 10.06
C ILE A 121 -15.40 -18.51 8.76
N GLY A 122 -14.37 -19.34 8.64
CA GLY A 122 -14.16 -20.24 7.49
C GLY A 122 -13.71 -19.55 6.20
N LYS A 123 -13.23 -18.31 6.25
CA LYS A 123 -12.71 -17.57 5.09
C LYS A 123 -11.23 -17.87 4.86
N LYS A 124 -10.90 -18.41 3.68
CA LYS A 124 -9.53 -18.76 3.29
C LYS A 124 -8.81 -17.64 2.52
N ASP A 125 -9.56 -16.91 1.70
CA ASP A 125 -9.02 -15.79 0.92
C ASP A 125 -9.03 -14.53 1.79
N MET A 126 -7.85 -14.12 2.24
CA MET A 126 -7.66 -12.97 3.12
C MET A 126 -6.46 -12.14 2.66
N CYS A 127 -6.47 -10.84 2.92
CA CYS A 127 -5.31 -10.00 2.68
C CYS A 127 -4.20 -10.35 3.68
N LEU A 128 -3.12 -10.93 3.18
CA LEU A 128 -1.93 -11.19 3.97
C LEU A 128 -1.01 -9.98 3.96
N TYR A 129 -0.25 -9.81 5.04
CA TYR A 129 0.82 -8.82 5.09
C TYR A 129 1.91 -9.19 4.08
N PHE A 130 2.35 -8.20 3.31
CA PHE A 130 3.43 -8.33 2.35
C PHE A 130 4.63 -7.48 2.77
N PRO A 131 5.73 -8.09 3.25
CA PRO A 131 6.93 -7.35 3.65
C PRO A 131 7.73 -6.95 2.41
N TYR A 132 7.46 -5.76 1.86
CA TYR A 132 8.12 -5.29 0.64
C TYR A 132 9.65 -5.23 0.77
N ASP A 133 10.18 -4.80 1.92
CA ASP A 133 11.63 -4.71 2.14
C ASP A 133 12.31 -6.07 2.19
N ASP A 134 11.60 -7.16 2.47
CA ASP A 134 12.19 -8.50 2.43
C ASP A 134 12.18 -9.07 1.01
N ASN A 135 11.18 -8.66 0.21
CA ASN A 135 10.91 -9.25 -1.09
C ASN A 135 11.50 -8.46 -2.27
N TYR A 136 11.68 -7.14 -2.16
CA TYR A 136 12.04 -6.29 -3.29
C TYR A 136 13.17 -5.31 -3.02
N LYS A 137 14.12 -5.24 -3.96
CA LYS A 137 15.13 -4.18 -4.00
C LYS A 137 14.41 -2.87 -4.30
N GLU A 138 14.71 -1.84 -3.51
CA GLU A 138 14.03 -0.54 -3.61
C GLU A 138 12.50 -0.68 -3.59
N ALA A 139 11.98 -1.36 -2.57
CA ALA A 139 10.56 -1.62 -2.34
C ALA A 139 9.63 -0.44 -2.67
N MET A 140 10.03 0.78 -2.32
CA MET A 140 9.25 1.98 -2.59
C MET A 140 9.07 2.23 -4.11
N ASN A 141 10.11 2.01 -4.90
CA ASN A 141 10.04 2.16 -6.35
C ASN A 141 9.16 1.08 -6.97
N ILE A 142 9.17 -0.15 -6.44
CA ILE A 142 8.21 -1.19 -6.83
C ILE A 142 6.76 -0.75 -6.56
N ILE A 143 6.47 -0.17 -5.39
CA ILE A 143 5.13 0.31 -5.05
C ILE A 143 4.67 1.42 -5.99
N ILE A 144 5.56 2.35 -6.37
CA ILE A 144 5.24 3.39 -7.36
C ILE A 144 4.82 2.76 -8.70
N LEU A 145 5.59 1.76 -9.18
CA LEU A 145 5.30 1.07 -10.43
C LEU A 145 4.01 0.24 -10.35
N ASP A 146 3.74 -0.43 -9.22
CA ASP A 146 2.50 -1.17 -8.97
C ASP A 146 1.26 -0.25 -8.98
N ILE A 147 1.38 0.93 -8.38
CA ILE A 147 0.32 1.95 -8.41
C ILE A 147 0.13 2.48 -9.84
N PHE A 148 1.21 2.74 -10.57
CA PHE A 148 1.12 3.16 -11.98
C PHE A 148 0.38 2.11 -12.81
N GLN A 149 0.82 0.85 -12.74
CA GLN A 149 0.24 -0.26 -13.47
C GLN A 149 -1.25 -0.47 -13.11
N SER A 150 -1.60 -0.39 -11.83
CA SER A 150 -2.98 -0.51 -11.36
C SER A 150 -3.91 0.58 -11.90
N ASN A 151 -3.35 1.66 -12.45
CA ASN A 151 -4.08 2.81 -12.97
C ASN A 151 -3.81 3.06 -14.46
N ILE A 152 -3.17 2.11 -15.16
CA ILE A 152 -2.75 2.31 -16.54
C ILE A 152 -3.93 2.66 -17.46
N ASP A 153 -5.09 2.03 -17.28
CA ASP A 153 -6.27 2.29 -18.11
C ASP A 153 -6.73 3.75 -17.98
N ILE A 154 -6.68 4.31 -16.78
CA ILE A 154 -6.99 5.72 -16.51
C ILE A 154 -5.94 6.62 -17.14
N VAL A 155 -4.66 6.25 -17.04
CA VAL A 155 -3.56 7.01 -17.64
C VAL A 155 -3.70 7.03 -19.16
N ILE A 156 -3.97 5.89 -19.80
CA ILE A 156 -4.20 5.77 -21.26
C ILE A 156 -5.39 6.62 -21.68
N ASP A 157 -6.53 6.52 -20.98
CA ASP A 157 -7.72 7.31 -21.30
C ASP A 157 -7.45 8.83 -21.21
N ILE A 158 -6.74 9.29 -20.17
CA ILE A 158 -6.40 10.71 -20.03
C ILE A 158 -5.45 11.17 -21.14
N VAL A 159 -4.44 10.37 -21.48
CA VAL A 159 -3.45 10.73 -22.51
C VAL A 159 -4.05 10.65 -23.92
N GLY A 160 -4.99 9.73 -24.16
CA GLY A 160 -5.60 9.49 -25.47
C GLY A 160 -6.72 10.47 -25.87
N ARG A 161 -7.15 11.37 -24.97
CA ARG A 161 -8.20 12.37 -25.27
C ARG A 161 -7.65 13.47 -26.18
N GLU A 162 -8.08 13.45 -27.45
CA GLU A 162 -7.63 14.32 -28.56
C GLU A 162 -7.70 15.85 -28.30
N ASN A 163 -8.45 16.31 -27.30
CA ASN A 163 -8.62 17.74 -26.98
C ASN A 163 -8.28 18.12 -25.54
N SER A 164 -7.70 17.22 -24.75
CA SER A 164 -7.14 17.62 -23.46
C SER A 164 -5.69 18.06 -23.68
N GLN A 165 -5.35 19.29 -23.27
CA GLN A 165 -3.95 19.57 -22.91
C GLN A 165 -3.60 18.53 -21.85
N THR A 166 -2.85 17.49 -22.23
CA THR A 166 -2.39 16.48 -21.28
C THR A 166 -1.67 17.24 -20.17
N ASP A 167 -2.16 17.10 -18.95
CA ASP A 167 -1.62 17.82 -17.81
C ASP A 167 -0.12 17.55 -17.71
N PHE A 168 0.69 18.60 -17.71
CA PHE A 168 2.15 18.47 -17.63
C PHE A 168 2.59 17.62 -16.43
N ARG A 169 1.80 17.64 -15.35
CA ARG A 169 2.03 16.81 -14.15
C ARG A 169 1.83 15.33 -14.44
N MET A 170 0.86 14.97 -15.28
CA MET A 170 0.62 13.60 -15.72
C MET A 170 1.76 13.09 -16.60
N GLN A 171 2.20 13.90 -17.57
CA GLN A 171 3.36 13.56 -18.41
C GLN A 171 4.62 13.38 -17.57
N ASN A 172 4.89 14.30 -16.63
CA ASN A 172 6.03 14.20 -15.73
C ASN A 172 5.97 12.92 -14.87
N TYR A 173 4.80 12.58 -14.35
CA TYR A 173 4.61 11.34 -13.59
C TYR A 173 4.87 10.08 -14.42
N ILE A 174 4.35 10.01 -15.65
CA ILE A 174 4.64 8.88 -16.57
C ILE A 174 6.14 8.79 -16.83
N CYS A 175 6.81 9.92 -17.12
CA CYS A 175 8.24 9.97 -17.34
C CYS A 175 9.04 9.48 -16.13
N GLU A 176 8.66 9.88 -14.91
CA GLU A 176 9.29 9.39 -13.68
C GLU A 176 9.08 7.88 -13.49
N CYS A 177 7.89 7.34 -13.76
CA CYS A 177 7.65 5.89 -13.70
C CYS A 177 8.53 5.13 -14.72
N VAL A 178 8.62 5.64 -15.95
CA VAL A 178 9.48 5.04 -17.00
C VAL A 178 10.96 5.11 -16.60
N LYS A 179 11.40 6.22 -16.00
CA LYS A 179 12.77 6.40 -15.51
C LYS A 179 13.09 5.40 -14.40
N ILE A 180 12.23 5.31 -13.39
CA ILE A 180 12.34 4.34 -12.28
C ILE A 180 12.44 2.93 -12.84
N TYR A 181 11.52 2.52 -13.73
CA TYR A 181 11.56 1.20 -14.34
C TYR A 181 12.90 0.93 -15.05
N LYS A 182 13.39 1.87 -15.88
CA LYS A 182 14.66 1.71 -16.61
C LYS A 182 15.85 1.56 -15.66
N GLU A 183 15.92 2.38 -14.63
CA GLU A 183 16.99 2.35 -13.62
C GLU A 183 16.96 1.04 -12.84
N MET A 184 15.79 0.66 -12.29
CA MET A 184 15.63 -0.60 -11.56
C MET A 184 15.93 -1.82 -12.43
N ASN A 185 15.45 -1.85 -13.66
CA ASN A 185 15.69 -2.96 -14.58
C ASN A 185 17.18 -3.08 -14.91
N ARG A 186 17.89 -1.97 -15.15
CA ARG A 186 19.34 -2.00 -15.36
C ARG A 186 20.09 -2.54 -14.13
N ASN A 187 19.69 -2.13 -12.93
CA ASN A 187 20.40 -2.45 -11.69
C ASN A 187 20.11 -3.88 -11.19
N TYR A 188 18.87 -4.36 -11.38
CA TYR A 188 18.38 -5.58 -10.73
C TYR A 188 17.99 -6.71 -11.69
N CYS A 189 17.89 -6.44 -13.00
CA CYS A 189 17.64 -7.46 -14.04
C CYS A 189 18.84 -7.83 -14.95
N PRO A 190 20.11 -7.87 -14.50
CA PRO A 190 21.21 -8.22 -15.40
C PRO A 190 21.14 -9.68 -15.90
N LYS A 191 21.90 -9.98 -16.97
CA LYS A 191 21.89 -11.28 -17.68
C LYS A 191 22.69 -12.39 -16.98
N SER A 192 23.38 -12.13 -15.87
CA SER A 192 24.24 -13.10 -15.19
C SER A 192 23.52 -13.88 -14.08
N ASN A 193 24.08 -15.04 -13.72
CA ASN A 193 23.42 -16.09 -12.94
C ASN A 193 23.47 -15.89 -11.41
N ALA A 194 24.26 -14.95 -10.90
CA ALA A 194 24.38 -14.70 -9.46
C ALA A 194 23.36 -13.64 -9.00
N LYS A 195 22.08 -14.01 -8.99
CA LYS A 195 21.00 -13.14 -8.48
C LYS A 195 20.59 -13.60 -7.09
N SER A 196 20.44 -12.64 -6.16
CA SER A 196 19.73 -12.90 -4.91
C SER A 196 18.24 -13.10 -5.17
N ASP A 197 17.55 -13.86 -4.32
CA ASP A 197 16.09 -14.06 -4.41
C ASP A 197 15.32 -12.74 -4.50
N LYS A 198 15.76 -11.75 -3.74
CA LYS A 198 15.21 -10.39 -3.76
C LYS A 198 15.37 -9.71 -5.13
N SER A 199 16.50 -9.92 -5.80
CA SER A 199 16.72 -9.37 -7.16
C SER A 199 15.88 -10.12 -8.20
N ASN A 200 15.70 -11.44 -8.05
CA ASN A 200 14.81 -12.23 -8.90
C ASN A 200 13.37 -11.76 -8.80
N LYS A 201 12.82 -11.66 -7.57
CA LYS A 201 11.47 -11.14 -7.31
C LYS A 201 11.28 -9.72 -7.85
N THR A 202 12.27 -8.85 -7.64
CA THR A 202 12.25 -7.49 -8.19
C THR A 202 12.15 -7.53 -9.71
N CYS A 203 12.96 -8.37 -10.36
CA CYS A 203 12.97 -8.47 -11.80
C CYS A 203 11.68 -9.06 -12.38
N GLU A 204 11.08 -10.05 -11.71
CA GLU A 204 9.78 -10.60 -12.07
C GLU A 204 8.70 -9.51 -12.09
N MET A 205 8.66 -8.67 -11.05
CA MET A 205 7.72 -7.54 -10.99
C MET A 205 7.98 -6.52 -12.11
N LEU A 206 9.24 -6.20 -12.42
CA LEU A 206 9.59 -5.30 -13.52
C LEU A 206 9.21 -5.88 -14.90
N ASN A 207 9.30 -7.20 -15.08
CA ASN A 207 8.86 -7.85 -16.32
C ASN A 207 7.35 -7.79 -16.50
N ILE A 208 6.57 -7.87 -15.43
CA ILE A 208 5.12 -7.63 -15.45
C ILE A 208 4.85 -6.18 -15.89
N PHE A 209 5.53 -5.22 -15.26
CA PHE A 209 5.40 -3.80 -15.62
C PHE A 209 5.76 -3.53 -17.08
N LYS A 210 6.80 -4.18 -17.63
CA LYS A 210 7.22 -4.01 -19.03
C LYS A 210 6.11 -4.33 -20.03
N GLY A 211 5.18 -5.21 -19.68
CA GLY A 211 4.03 -5.58 -20.54
C GLY A 211 2.85 -4.61 -20.46
N THR A 212 2.91 -3.60 -19.60
CA THR A 212 1.90 -2.54 -19.39
C THR A 212 2.16 -1.38 -20.35
#